data_AF-A0A1V6NXM8-F1
#
_entry.id   AF-A0A1V6NXM8-F1
#
_cell.length_a   1.000
_cell.length_b   1.000
_cell.length_c   1.000
_cell.angle_alpha   90.00
_cell.angle_beta   90.00
_cell.angle_gamma   90.00
#
_symmetry.space_group_name_H-M   'P 1'
#
loop_
_entity.id
_entity.type
_entity.pdbx_description
1 polymer ?
#
loop_
_entity_poly.entity_id
_entity_poly.type
_entity_poly.pdbx_seq_one_letter_code
_entity_poly.pdbx_strand_id
1 'polypeptide(L)'
;MLRAFSEQRLSPYDTFSSYEGGIETLMDTVLKIFQFMLECDMKPNTEHSWGYSPLLWICTKAVLKMDDIPFILDLVEVTGPLQLNIPGYVFSTAPHYVNLKHNLRRLLSQDEELIQATKIAKAIIRESEKELREALASGNSPNDRIGALSPLELAFGWPKGIQILLQSGANPHCHFPSLAVDEGEQYHASATLLLEAGCVIKMVDFVNNEQCNDGGKRYSLLVDHLAARRRRLCKLAESSLPSDQIPPLDGPPANICGALAAHGIDVPITLRFEAESLGSMTIYQPRLANMSRDFVKIMDIMYEIGFHDVDLPNENGITPLMGFSFPCHEATLTKCAAWLISKGASVERKLPTSNAKVAHLLTTQVICRYLYHLIYASDRLNNDYRNWKKGVSELGDACFFVSPTQDYCVCACSPGGCTTLSVALRSILLKAYYLRRRRITDVFLRKLILSLTVWQDSWPDLSRAIVRTLTFDALDLTHTCCTEICRGRPFWPSVPDEGRDETEVGRIAEDQHFLVKEFEQLMEEMESKLDELGLLLEEFLACYWYDRVIEHLSRRDRYDEDHATEARKMGIFLEAEEFCIPERVSLQFISRVQELQDDSMSDDSMSGELR
;
A
#
# COMPACT_ATOMS: atom_id res chain seq x y z
N MET A 1 -12.64 35.53 -8.55
CA MET A 1 -12.48 34.59 -7.43
C MET A 1 -13.18 35.04 -6.15
N LEU A 2 -12.92 36.24 -5.60
CA LEU A 2 -13.70 36.77 -4.45
C LEU A 2 -15.22 36.79 -4.72
N ARG A 3 -15.63 37.09 -5.96
CA ARG A 3 -17.04 36.99 -6.39
C ARG A 3 -17.57 35.54 -6.42
N ALA A 4 -16.72 34.55 -6.71
CA ALA A 4 -17.09 33.13 -6.72
C ALA A 4 -17.16 32.54 -5.29
N PHE A 5 -16.28 33.00 -4.38
CA PHE A 5 -16.34 32.70 -2.95
C PHE A 5 -17.55 33.37 -2.26
N SER A 6 -17.86 34.63 -2.60
CA SER A 6 -19.03 35.32 -2.06
C SER A 6 -20.36 34.75 -2.57
N GLU A 7 -20.36 34.11 -3.75
CA GLU A 7 -21.52 33.44 -4.34
C GLU A 7 -21.69 31.98 -3.86
N GLN A 8 -20.87 31.48 -2.90
CA GLN A 8 -20.87 30.09 -2.41
C GLN A 8 -20.74 29.00 -3.50
N ARG A 9 -20.17 29.34 -4.66
CA ARG A 9 -20.00 28.38 -5.77
C ARG A 9 -18.79 27.46 -5.62
N LEU A 10 -17.88 27.78 -4.70
CA LEU A 10 -16.72 26.96 -4.31
C LEU A 10 -16.50 27.07 -2.80
N SER A 11 -16.39 25.92 -2.13
CA SER A 11 -16.08 25.80 -0.71
C SER A 11 -14.58 26.01 -0.46
N PRO A 12 -14.15 26.64 0.66
CA PRO A 12 -12.74 26.69 1.06
C PRO A 12 -12.14 25.30 1.37
N TYR A 13 -12.96 24.24 1.35
CA TYR A 13 -12.55 22.84 1.50
C TYR A 13 -12.64 22.03 0.19
N ASP A 14 -13.00 22.65 -0.94
CA ASP A 14 -13.01 21.96 -2.23
C ASP A 14 -11.56 21.63 -2.62
N THR A 15 -11.21 20.36 -2.41
CA THR A 15 -9.91 19.82 -2.75
C THR A 15 -9.88 19.63 -4.27
N PHE A 16 -9.07 20.43 -4.97
CA PHE A 16 -8.79 20.24 -6.39
C PHE A 16 -7.99 18.93 -6.58
N SER A 17 -8.70 17.80 -6.60
CA SER A 17 -8.15 16.49 -6.93
C SER A 17 -8.03 16.39 -8.45
N SER A 18 -6.86 16.76 -8.99
CA SER A 18 -6.53 16.62 -10.40
C SER A 18 -6.00 15.22 -10.69
N TYR A 19 -6.72 14.43 -11.48
CA TYR A 19 -6.11 13.28 -12.14
C TYR A 19 -6.24 13.28 -13.66
N GLU A 20 -7.26 13.90 -14.26
CA GLU A 20 -7.40 13.84 -15.73
C GLU A 20 -7.95 15.15 -16.31
N GLY A 21 -7.06 15.95 -16.91
CA GLY A 21 -7.39 17.03 -17.86
C GLY A 21 -7.17 18.47 -17.36
N GLY A 22 -6.07 19.11 -17.81
CA GLY A 22 -5.88 20.57 -17.73
C GLY A 22 -4.86 21.10 -16.72
N ILE A 23 -3.69 20.47 -16.58
CA ILE A 23 -2.62 20.92 -15.64
C ILE A 23 -2.21 22.38 -15.91
N GLU A 24 -2.14 22.82 -17.17
CA GLU A 24 -1.77 24.21 -17.52
C GLU A 24 -2.75 25.24 -16.94
N THR A 25 -4.07 24.99 -17.03
CA THR A 25 -5.08 25.94 -16.52
C THR A 25 -5.10 26.03 -14.99
N LEU A 26 -4.77 24.94 -14.30
CA LEU A 26 -4.73 24.93 -12.84
C LEU A 26 -3.50 25.68 -12.33
N MET A 27 -2.34 25.48 -12.95
CA MET A 27 -1.11 26.15 -12.55
C MET A 27 -1.14 27.66 -12.80
N ASP A 28 -1.70 28.09 -13.93
CA ASP A 28 -1.97 29.51 -14.19
C ASP A 28 -2.90 30.11 -13.13
N THR A 29 -3.87 29.33 -12.64
CA THR A 29 -4.76 29.76 -11.56
C THR A 29 -4.00 29.89 -10.25
N VAL A 30 -3.10 28.96 -9.92
CA VAL A 30 -2.31 29.02 -8.69
C VAL A 30 -1.36 30.23 -8.69
N LEU A 31 -0.68 30.50 -9.81
CA LEU A 31 0.14 31.70 -9.95
C LEU A 31 -0.66 32.98 -9.69
N LYS A 32 -1.87 33.09 -10.26
CA LYS A 32 -2.79 34.22 -10.01
C LYS A 32 -3.24 34.32 -8.56
N ILE A 33 -3.40 33.20 -7.85
CA ILE A 33 -3.72 33.20 -6.42
C ILE A 33 -2.55 33.77 -5.63
N PHE A 34 -1.32 33.32 -5.88
CA PHE A 34 -0.15 33.86 -5.19
C PHE A 34 0.06 35.34 -5.50
N GLN A 35 -0.14 35.76 -6.75
CA GLN A 35 -0.09 37.17 -7.14
C GLN A 35 -1.13 37.99 -6.35
N PHE A 36 -2.38 37.54 -6.31
CA PHE A 36 -3.44 38.19 -5.54
C PHE A 36 -3.12 38.25 -4.04
N MET A 37 -2.51 37.20 -3.48
CA MET A 37 -2.08 37.20 -2.08
C MET A 37 -1.01 38.26 -1.81
N LEU A 38 -0.02 38.40 -2.69
CA LEU A 38 1.00 39.45 -2.58
C LEU A 38 0.39 40.85 -2.71
N GLU A 39 -0.53 41.05 -3.66
CA GLU A 39 -1.27 42.31 -3.84
C GLU A 39 -2.12 42.69 -2.61
N CYS A 40 -2.47 41.71 -1.76
CA CYS A 40 -3.18 41.89 -0.50
C CYS A 40 -2.24 42.00 0.72
N ASP A 41 -0.93 42.23 0.51
CA ASP A 41 0.11 42.27 1.55
C ASP A 41 0.20 40.97 2.38
N MET A 42 -0.28 39.84 1.86
CA MET A 42 -0.16 38.56 2.54
C MET A 42 1.25 38.02 2.34
N LYS A 43 2.01 37.92 3.44
CA LYS A 43 3.31 37.24 3.44
C LYS A 43 3.07 35.74 3.51
N PRO A 44 3.34 34.97 2.45
CA PRO A 44 3.23 33.53 2.55
C PRO A 44 4.24 33.05 3.59
N ASN A 45 3.79 32.21 4.52
CA ASN A 45 4.67 31.67 5.55
C ASN A 45 5.82 30.92 4.85
N THR A 46 7.06 31.22 5.24
CA THR A 46 8.27 30.68 4.61
C THR A 46 8.39 29.16 4.78
N GLU A 47 7.65 28.59 5.74
CA GLU A 47 7.62 27.14 6.00
C GLU A 47 6.17 26.66 6.15
N HIS A 48 5.65 25.95 5.15
CA HIS A 48 4.50 25.06 5.38
C HIS A 48 4.97 23.89 6.28
N SER A 49 4.05 23.18 6.94
CA SER A 49 4.31 21.92 7.67
C SER A 49 5.15 20.86 6.94
N TRP A 50 5.35 21.01 5.63
CA TRP A 50 6.15 20.12 4.78
C TRP A 50 7.51 20.70 4.36
N GLY A 51 7.88 21.90 4.84
CA GLY A 51 9.17 22.55 4.59
C GLY A 51 9.34 23.20 3.21
N TYR A 52 8.24 23.50 2.50
CA TYR A 52 8.31 24.13 1.17
C TYR A 52 8.30 25.64 1.27
N SER A 53 9.25 26.29 0.59
CA SER A 53 9.02 27.65 0.16
C SER A 53 7.99 27.65 -0.98
N PRO A 54 7.04 28.59 -1.01
CA PRO A 54 6.12 28.78 -2.12
C PRO A 54 6.85 28.89 -3.47
N LEU A 55 8.01 29.52 -3.46
CA LEU A 55 8.84 29.72 -4.64
C LEU A 55 9.39 28.40 -5.20
N LEU A 56 9.87 27.49 -4.34
CA LEU A 56 10.29 26.16 -4.78
C LEU A 56 9.11 25.39 -5.36
N TRP A 57 7.96 25.45 -4.70
CA TRP A 57 6.75 24.78 -5.16
C TRP A 57 6.33 25.29 -6.55
N ILE A 58 6.29 26.60 -6.77
CA ILE A 58 6.03 27.21 -8.08
C ILE A 58 7.04 26.73 -9.13
N CYS A 59 8.34 26.79 -8.81
CA CYS A 59 9.40 26.38 -9.72
C CYS A 59 9.31 24.89 -10.08
N THR A 60 8.77 24.04 -9.21
CA THR A 60 8.56 22.62 -9.51
C THR A 60 7.27 22.38 -10.30
N LYS A 61 6.22 23.17 -10.10
CA LYS A 61 4.89 22.85 -10.62
C LYS A 61 4.55 23.54 -11.94
N ALA A 62 5.08 24.74 -12.17
CA ALA A 62 4.82 25.55 -13.36
C ALA A 62 6.01 25.54 -14.32
N VAL A 63 5.75 25.81 -15.60
CA VAL A 63 6.79 26.21 -16.56
C VAL A 63 6.77 27.73 -16.63
N LEU A 64 7.74 28.40 -16.01
CA LEU A 64 7.77 29.86 -15.94
C LEU A 64 8.05 30.44 -17.32
N LYS A 65 7.24 31.39 -17.76
CA LYS A 65 7.45 32.23 -18.95
C LYS A 65 8.27 33.46 -18.58
N MET A 66 8.73 34.20 -19.58
CA MET A 66 9.45 35.46 -19.33
C MET A 66 8.59 36.49 -18.59
N ASP A 67 7.30 36.52 -18.89
CA ASP A 67 6.34 37.43 -18.26
C ASP A 67 6.08 37.10 -16.78
N ASP A 68 6.44 35.89 -16.33
CA ASP A 68 6.30 35.48 -14.93
C ASP A 68 7.47 35.92 -14.05
N ILE A 69 8.60 36.36 -14.64
CA ILE A 69 9.82 36.73 -13.90
C ILE A 69 9.60 37.90 -12.94
N PRO A 70 8.93 39.01 -13.32
CA PRO A 70 8.66 40.10 -12.37
C PRO A 70 7.93 39.61 -11.11
N PHE A 71 6.92 38.76 -11.27
CA PHE A 71 6.21 38.17 -10.15
C PHE A 71 7.12 37.30 -9.25
N ILE A 72 8.06 36.55 -9.85
CA ILE A 72 9.05 35.79 -9.08
C ILE A 72 10.00 36.71 -8.31
N LEU A 73 10.39 37.86 -8.89
CA LEU A 73 11.20 38.86 -8.20
C LEU A 73 10.45 39.43 -6.98
N ASP A 74 9.18 39.82 -7.16
CA ASP A 74 8.33 40.29 -6.05
C ASP A 74 8.23 39.22 -4.94
N LEU A 75 8.09 37.95 -5.32
CA LEU A 75 8.04 36.85 -4.37
C LEU A 75 9.39 36.65 -3.65
N VAL A 76 10.52 36.82 -4.33
CA VAL A 76 11.87 36.77 -3.73
C VAL A 76 12.09 37.94 -2.77
N GLU A 77 11.61 39.14 -3.07
CA GLU A 77 11.70 40.28 -2.16
C GLU A 77 10.95 40.02 -0.85
N VAL A 78 9.80 39.34 -0.92
CA VAL A 78 8.98 39.02 0.26
C VAL A 78 9.48 37.79 1.03
N THR A 79 9.92 36.75 0.32
CA THR A 79 10.24 35.44 0.93
C THR A 79 11.73 35.17 1.06
N GLY A 80 12.58 36.02 0.48
CA GLY A 80 14.00 35.78 0.34
C GLY A 80 14.35 34.96 -0.91
N PRO A 81 15.66 34.77 -1.20
CA PRO A 81 16.13 34.02 -2.35
C PRO A 81 15.70 32.55 -2.28
N LEU A 82 15.55 31.93 -3.44
CA LEU A 82 15.20 30.51 -3.55
C LEU A 82 16.30 29.65 -2.94
N GLN A 83 16.02 29.02 -1.81
CA GLN A 83 16.89 28.00 -1.23
C GLN A 83 16.68 26.67 -1.93
N LEU A 84 17.76 26.09 -2.47
CA LEU A 84 17.74 24.73 -3.06
C LEU A 84 17.77 23.64 -1.98
N ASN A 85 16.85 23.70 -1.02
CA ASN A 85 16.58 22.60 -0.12
C ASN A 85 15.43 21.75 -0.69
N ILE A 86 15.74 20.96 -1.72
CA ILE A 86 14.70 20.22 -2.44
C ILE A 86 14.39 18.92 -1.70
N PRO A 87 13.15 18.68 -1.26
CA PRO A 87 12.82 17.44 -0.55
C PRO A 87 12.81 16.24 -1.49
N GLY A 88 13.16 15.06 -0.96
CA GLY A 88 13.36 13.84 -1.75
C GLY A 88 12.15 13.40 -2.59
N TYR A 89 10.92 13.77 -2.19
CA TYR A 89 9.72 13.35 -2.91
C TYR A 89 9.36 14.22 -4.12
N VAL A 90 9.88 15.44 -4.23
CA VAL A 90 9.68 16.27 -5.45
C VAL A 90 10.17 15.52 -6.69
N PHE A 91 11.12 14.62 -6.48
CA PHE A 91 11.77 13.82 -7.52
C PHE A 91 11.03 12.54 -7.89
N SER A 92 10.00 12.11 -7.16
CA SER A 92 9.23 10.91 -7.55
C SER A 92 8.26 11.18 -8.71
N THR A 93 8.17 12.42 -9.17
CA THR A 93 7.24 12.87 -10.21
C THR A 93 8.02 13.65 -11.27
N ALA A 94 8.32 12.99 -12.38
CA ALA A 94 9.16 13.52 -13.45
C ALA A 94 8.84 14.94 -13.98
N PRO A 95 7.58 15.37 -14.19
CA PRO A 95 7.33 16.71 -14.72
C PRO A 95 7.86 17.80 -13.79
N HIS A 96 7.89 17.55 -12.48
CA HIS A 96 8.29 18.59 -11.53
C HIS A 96 9.76 18.95 -11.60
N TYR A 97 10.61 17.97 -11.89
CA TYR A 97 12.04 18.20 -11.94
C TYR A 97 12.50 18.86 -13.23
N VAL A 98 11.91 18.47 -14.37
CA VAL A 98 12.19 19.10 -15.67
C VAL A 98 11.83 20.59 -15.60
N ASN A 99 10.65 20.90 -15.06
CA ASN A 99 10.19 22.26 -14.80
C ASN A 99 11.15 23.00 -13.86
N LEU A 100 11.53 22.36 -12.74
CA LEU A 100 12.48 22.94 -11.80
C LEU A 100 13.81 23.31 -12.48
N LYS A 101 14.44 22.37 -13.19
CA LYS A 101 15.73 22.63 -13.86
C LYS A 101 15.61 23.73 -14.91
N HIS A 102 14.53 23.73 -15.70
CA HIS A 102 14.24 24.79 -16.66
C HIS A 102 14.11 26.17 -15.99
N ASN A 103 13.29 26.25 -14.95
CA ASN A 103 13.01 27.48 -14.23
C ASN A 103 14.26 28.01 -13.51
N LEU A 104 15.02 27.13 -12.85
CA LEU A 104 16.27 27.51 -12.20
C LEU A 104 17.30 28.07 -13.18
N ARG A 105 17.43 27.47 -14.38
CA ARG A 105 18.28 28.02 -15.45
C ARG A 105 17.84 29.43 -15.84
N ARG A 106 16.53 29.62 -16.02
CA ARG A 106 15.97 30.92 -16.39
C ARG A 106 16.23 31.95 -15.31
N LEU A 107 15.98 31.65 -14.04
CA LEU A 107 16.27 32.56 -12.92
C LEU A 107 17.76 32.89 -12.80
N LEU A 108 18.66 31.90 -12.87
CA LEU A 108 20.11 32.11 -12.84
C LEU A 108 20.65 32.93 -14.03
N SER A 109 19.91 33.01 -15.14
CA SER A 109 20.25 33.83 -16.29
C SER A 109 19.86 35.30 -16.11
N GLN A 110 18.91 35.58 -15.21
CA GLN A 110 18.48 36.95 -14.89
C GLN A 110 19.35 37.53 -13.78
N ASP A 111 19.43 36.84 -12.66
CA ASP A 111 20.24 37.26 -11.52
C ASP A 111 20.64 36.04 -10.68
N GLU A 112 21.92 35.97 -10.35
CA GLU A 112 22.51 34.90 -9.57
C GLU A 112 22.13 34.94 -8.09
N GLU A 113 21.72 36.10 -7.58
CA GLU A 113 21.32 36.29 -6.18
C GLU A 113 19.92 35.74 -5.88
N LEU A 114 19.09 35.52 -6.92
CA LEU A 114 17.74 34.95 -6.79
C LEU A 114 17.73 33.52 -6.28
N ILE A 115 18.84 32.80 -6.44
CA ILE A 115 18.98 31.41 -6.01
C ILE A 115 20.15 31.30 -5.05
N GLN A 116 19.81 30.98 -3.80
CA GLN A 116 20.79 30.66 -2.77
C GLN A 116 21.23 29.20 -2.93
N ALA A 117 22.35 29.01 -3.63
CA ALA A 117 22.93 27.69 -3.90
C ALA A 117 24.47 27.73 -3.95
N THR A 118 25.10 26.57 -3.82
CA THR A 118 26.56 26.44 -3.96
C THR A 118 27.02 26.71 -5.39
N LYS A 119 28.29 27.10 -5.58
CA LYS A 119 28.86 27.36 -6.91
C LYS A 119 28.73 26.16 -7.85
N ILE A 120 28.97 24.96 -7.32
CA ILE A 120 28.80 23.70 -8.06
C ILE A 120 27.34 23.50 -8.51
N ALA A 121 26.36 23.77 -7.65
CA ALA A 121 24.95 23.65 -8.02
C ALA A 121 24.56 24.63 -9.14
N LYS A 122 24.97 25.89 -9.02
CA LYS A 122 24.71 26.92 -10.05
C LYS A 122 25.33 26.55 -11.39
N ALA A 123 26.59 26.07 -11.38
CA ALA A 123 27.27 25.60 -12.58
C ALA A 123 26.54 24.42 -13.26
N ILE A 124 26.04 23.47 -12.46
CA ILE A 124 25.26 22.32 -12.96
C ILE A 124 23.93 22.76 -13.56
N ILE A 125 23.21 23.65 -12.89
CA ILE A 125 21.94 24.18 -13.38
C ILE A 125 22.17 24.85 -14.73
N ARG A 126 23.16 25.77 -14.82
CA ARG A 126 23.55 26.47 -16.07
C ARG A 126 24.15 25.55 -17.14
N GLU A 127 24.49 24.31 -16.81
CA GLU A 127 25.21 23.38 -17.67
C GLU A 127 26.54 23.95 -18.21
N SER A 128 27.22 24.74 -17.37
CA SER A 128 28.48 25.42 -17.70
C SER A 128 29.67 24.54 -17.32
N GLU A 129 30.31 23.91 -18.33
CA GLU A 129 31.49 23.06 -18.10
C GLU A 129 32.63 23.81 -17.41
N LYS A 130 32.83 25.08 -17.81
CA LYS A 130 33.89 25.93 -17.28
C LYS A 130 33.65 26.22 -15.80
N GLU A 131 32.47 26.74 -15.45
CA GLU A 131 32.13 27.04 -14.05
C GLU A 131 32.15 25.78 -13.18
N LEU A 132 31.72 24.63 -13.70
CA LEU A 132 31.75 23.38 -12.95
C LEU A 132 33.19 22.99 -12.61
N ARG A 133 34.11 23.06 -13.57
CA ARG A 133 35.53 22.76 -13.34
C ARG A 133 36.18 23.76 -12.39
N GLU A 134 35.84 25.05 -12.50
CA GLU A 134 36.33 26.08 -11.59
C GLU A 134 35.80 25.88 -10.15
N ALA A 135 34.52 25.50 -10.01
CA ALA A 135 33.93 25.18 -8.71
C ALA A 135 34.64 23.97 -8.07
N LEU A 136 34.90 22.91 -8.83
CA LEU A 136 35.62 21.72 -8.35
C LEU A 136 37.08 22.06 -8.01
N ALA A 137 37.76 22.85 -8.84
CA ALA A 137 39.14 23.28 -8.60
C ALA A 137 39.28 24.22 -7.38
N SER A 138 38.23 24.96 -7.03
CA SER A 138 38.18 25.81 -5.83
C SER A 138 37.85 25.05 -4.55
N GLY A 139 37.82 23.72 -4.59
CA GLY A 139 37.66 22.85 -3.42
C GLY A 139 36.23 22.47 -3.08
N ASN A 140 35.25 22.77 -3.94
CA ASN A 140 33.90 22.20 -3.78
C ASN A 140 33.99 20.69 -4.02
N SER A 141 33.46 19.87 -3.11
CA SER A 141 33.49 18.43 -3.30
C SER A 141 32.40 18.02 -4.30
N PRO A 142 32.70 17.10 -5.23
CA PRO A 142 31.71 16.58 -6.17
C PRO A 142 30.65 15.67 -5.50
N ASN A 143 30.78 15.47 -4.18
CA ASN A 143 29.90 14.65 -3.35
C ASN A 143 29.07 15.49 -2.37
N ASP A 144 29.29 16.81 -2.30
CA ASP A 144 28.57 17.68 -1.37
C ASP A 144 27.10 17.75 -1.79
N ARG A 145 26.21 17.44 -0.84
CA ARG A 145 24.76 17.41 -1.08
C ARG A 145 24.23 18.82 -1.40
N ILE A 146 23.34 18.89 -2.37
CA ILE A 146 22.58 20.07 -2.79
C ILE A 146 21.13 19.84 -2.36
N GLY A 147 20.81 20.20 -1.11
CA GLY A 147 19.56 19.76 -0.47
C GLY A 147 19.56 18.25 -0.27
N ALA A 148 18.52 17.55 -0.74
CA ALA A 148 18.50 16.09 -0.72
C ALA A 148 19.29 15.43 -1.87
N LEU A 149 19.73 16.20 -2.88
CA LEU A 149 20.38 15.65 -4.07
C LEU A 149 21.90 15.58 -3.96
N SER A 150 22.48 14.63 -4.66
CA SER A 150 23.88 14.64 -5.08
C SER A 150 24.07 15.53 -6.31
N PRO A 151 25.30 16.03 -6.56
CA PRO A 151 25.62 16.72 -7.79
C PRO A 151 25.36 15.89 -9.06
N LEU A 152 25.54 14.56 -9.00
CA LEU A 152 25.25 13.64 -10.10
C LEU A 152 23.75 13.60 -10.44
N GLU A 153 22.88 13.53 -9.43
CA GLU A 153 21.43 13.57 -9.63
C GLU A 153 20.99 14.91 -10.23
N LEU A 154 21.56 16.03 -9.75
CA LEU A 154 21.26 17.37 -10.30
C LEU A 154 21.73 17.50 -11.77
N ALA A 155 22.87 16.88 -12.11
CA ALA A 155 23.44 16.89 -13.46
C ALA A 155 22.73 15.94 -14.44
N PHE A 156 21.72 15.18 -14.01
CA PHE A 156 20.99 14.27 -14.91
C PHE A 156 20.34 15.03 -16.08
N GLY A 157 20.50 14.49 -17.29
CA GLY A 157 20.18 15.17 -18.55
C GLY A 157 21.31 16.03 -19.12
N TRP A 158 22.45 16.14 -18.42
CA TRP A 158 23.66 16.80 -18.90
C TRP A 158 24.85 15.80 -18.89
N PRO A 159 25.00 14.95 -19.92
CA PRO A 159 26.01 13.89 -19.96
C PRO A 159 27.43 14.38 -19.69
N LYS A 160 27.77 15.56 -20.22
CA LYS A 160 29.09 16.14 -20.05
C LYS A 160 29.37 16.57 -18.61
N GLY A 161 28.38 17.12 -17.91
CA GLY A 161 28.47 17.41 -16.48
C GLY A 161 28.68 16.17 -15.64
N ILE A 162 27.92 15.09 -15.92
CA ILE A 162 28.11 13.78 -15.26
C ILE A 162 29.53 13.28 -15.48
N GLN A 163 30.05 13.33 -16.71
CA GLN A 163 31.42 12.92 -17.01
C GLN A 163 32.44 13.73 -16.19
N ILE A 164 32.28 15.05 -16.09
CA ILE A 164 33.17 15.93 -15.31
C ILE A 164 33.13 15.56 -13.83
N LEU A 165 31.93 15.36 -13.27
CA LEU A 165 31.72 14.99 -11.87
C LEU A 165 32.36 13.63 -11.55
N LEU A 166 32.10 12.60 -12.38
CA LEU A 166 32.68 11.27 -12.22
C LEU A 166 34.21 11.30 -12.31
N GLN A 167 34.77 12.01 -13.30
CA GLN A 167 36.22 12.20 -13.43
C GLN A 167 36.86 12.91 -12.23
N SER A 168 36.06 13.70 -11.51
CA SER A 168 36.49 14.44 -10.32
C SER A 168 36.30 13.63 -9.02
N GLY A 169 35.84 12.38 -9.10
CA GLY A 169 35.64 11.52 -7.92
C GLY A 169 34.24 11.59 -7.31
N ALA A 170 33.22 12.02 -8.07
CA ALA A 170 31.84 11.86 -7.63
C ALA A 170 31.50 10.38 -7.41
N ASN A 171 30.83 10.06 -6.32
CA ASN A 171 30.41 8.72 -5.97
C ASN A 171 29.17 8.33 -6.79
N PRO A 172 29.28 7.33 -7.69
CA PRO A 172 28.17 6.91 -8.54
C PRO A 172 27.08 6.14 -7.76
N HIS A 173 27.32 5.75 -6.49
CA HIS A 173 26.28 5.21 -5.59
C HIS A 173 25.23 6.26 -5.16
N CYS A 174 24.79 7.12 -6.08
CA CYS A 174 23.59 7.92 -5.92
C CYS A 174 22.35 7.11 -6.31
N HIS A 175 21.16 7.61 -5.99
CA HIS A 175 19.94 7.01 -6.52
C HIS A 175 19.90 7.24 -8.03
N PHE A 176 19.39 6.26 -8.78
CA PHE A 176 19.11 6.51 -10.19
C PHE A 176 18.02 7.59 -10.28
N PRO A 177 18.26 8.72 -10.96
CA PRO A 177 17.30 9.80 -10.96
C PRO A 177 15.99 9.34 -11.60
N SER A 178 14.89 9.41 -10.84
CA SER A 178 13.52 9.07 -11.27
C SER A 178 12.94 10.02 -12.34
N LEU A 179 13.81 10.77 -13.03
CA LEU A 179 13.58 12.18 -13.36
C LEU A 179 13.37 12.51 -14.82
N ALA A 180 13.27 11.53 -15.71
CA ALA A 180 13.02 11.84 -17.11
C ALA A 180 11.74 11.16 -17.54
N VAL A 181 10.64 11.89 -17.66
CA VAL A 181 9.57 11.53 -18.62
C VAL A 181 9.85 12.22 -19.96
N ASP A 182 10.81 13.14 -19.98
CA ASP A 182 11.20 13.89 -21.17
C ASP A 182 11.94 13.01 -22.20
N GLU A 183 11.64 13.26 -23.46
CA GLU A 183 12.25 12.61 -24.60
C GLU A 183 13.57 13.32 -24.91
N GLY A 184 14.70 12.63 -24.77
CA GLY A 184 15.98 13.22 -25.13
C GLY A 184 17.12 12.24 -25.08
N GLU A 185 17.91 12.20 -26.15
CA GLU A 185 19.14 11.40 -26.24
C GLU A 185 20.12 11.71 -25.09
N GLN A 186 20.10 12.94 -24.59
CA GLN A 186 20.90 13.38 -23.45
C GLN A 186 20.58 12.64 -22.14
N TYR A 187 19.31 12.33 -21.86
CA TYR A 187 18.94 11.58 -20.65
C TYR A 187 19.35 10.12 -20.76
N HIS A 188 19.25 9.54 -21.96
CA HIS A 188 19.76 8.20 -22.23
C HIS A 188 21.29 8.14 -22.06
N ALA A 189 22.02 9.10 -22.63
CA ALA A 189 23.47 9.19 -22.47
C ALA A 189 23.89 9.40 -21.01
N SER A 190 23.17 10.24 -20.25
CA SER A 190 23.38 10.39 -18.80
C SER A 190 23.15 9.09 -18.04
N ALA A 191 22.08 8.35 -18.37
CA ALA A 191 21.78 7.05 -17.77
C ALA A 191 22.90 6.04 -18.03
N THR A 192 23.36 5.91 -19.28
CA THR A 192 24.47 5.02 -19.65
C THR A 192 25.72 5.32 -18.84
N LEU A 193 26.14 6.59 -18.77
CA LEU A 193 27.32 7.01 -18.01
C LEU A 193 27.22 6.64 -16.52
N LEU A 194 26.06 6.85 -15.88
CA LEU A 194 25.85 6.49 -14.48
C LEU A 194 25.86 4.96 -14.27
N LEU A 195 25.22 4.21 -15.16
CA LEU A 195 25.17 2.74 -15.07
C LEU A 195 26.54 2.10 -15.27
N GLU A 196 27.33 2.61 -16.21
CA GLU A 196 28.73 2.23 -16.43
C GLU A 196 29.62 2.56 -15.23
N ALA A 197 29.39 3.71 -14.59
CA ALA A 197 30.10 4.11 -13.38
C ALA A 197 29.73 3.27 -12.15
N GLY A 198 28.69 2.43 -12.21
CA GLY A 198 28.28 1.58 -11.10
C GLY A 198 27.14 2.16 -10.26
N CYS A 199 26.30 3.02 -10.83
CA CYS A 199 25.10 3.50 -10.17
C CYS A 199 24.20 2.35 -9.70
N VAL A 200 23.60 2.54 -8.53
CA VAL A 200 22.71 1.57 -7.89
C VAL A 200 21.36 1.63 -8.58
N ILE A 201 20.90 0.48 -9.08
CA ILE A 201 19.59 0.34 -9.70
C ILE A 201 18.64 -0.24 -8.65
N LYS A 202 17.54 0.46 -8.40
CA LYS A 202 16.47 0.11 -7.47
C LYS A 202 15.22 -0.30 -8.23
N MET A 203 14.32 -1.01 -7.56
CA MET A 203 13.08 -1.43 -8.20
C MET A 203 12.12 -0.29 -8.53
N VAL A 204 12.17 0.79 -7.74
CA VAL A 204 11.44 2.03 -8.06
C VAL A 204 11.92 2.65 -9.38
N ASP A 205 13.17 2.41 -9.78
CA ASP A 205 13.73 2.96 -11.02
C ASP A 205 13.12 2.28 -12.25
N PHE A 206 12.90 0.96 -12.20
CA PHE A 206 12.20 0.25 -13.27
C PHE A 206 10.77 0.74 -13.43
N VAL A 207 10.07 0.91 -12.31
CA VAL A 207 8.69 1.38 -12.28
C VAL A 207 8.57 2.81 -12.83
N ASN A 208 9.46 3.71 -12.41
CA ASN A 208 9.48 5.08 -12.91
C ASN A 208 9.88 5.14 -14.40
N ASN A 209 10.77 4.26 -14.86
CA ASN A 209 11.20 4.23 -16.26
C ASN A 209 10.23 3.48 -17.20
N GLU A 210 9.35 2.62 -16.68
CA GLU A 210 8.26 2.00 -17.45
C GLU A 210 7.29 3.04 -18.01
N GLN A 211 7.05 4.12 -17.26
CA GLN A 211 6.11 5.17 -17.62
C GLN A 211 6.70 6.26 -18.52
N CYS A 212 7.97 6.14 -18.89
CA CYS A 212 8.65 7.13 -19.72
C CYS A 212 8.14 7.10 -21.16
N ASN A 213 7.98 8.28 -21.77
CA ASN A 213 7.57 8.42 -23.17
C ASN A 213 8.73 8.16 -24.16
N ASP A 214 9.77 7.41 -23.78
CA ASP A 214 10.93 7.17 -24.63
C ASP A 214 10.86 5.86 -25.45
N GLY A 215 9.66 5.27 -25.53
CA GLY A 215 9.44 3.98 -26.18
C GLY A 215 10.03 2.79 -25.40
N GLY A 216 10.31 2.95 -24.10
CA GLY A 216 10.90 1.89 -23.27
C GLY A 216 12.40 1.72 -23.44
N LYS A 217 13.09 2.68 -24.07
CA LYS A 217 14.54 2.62 -24.31
C LYS A 217 15.33 2.62 -23.00
N ARG A 218 15.01 3.51 -22.06
CA ARG A 218 15.68 3.52 -20.75
C ARG A 218 15.32 2.33 -19.88
N TYR A 219 14.06 1.90 -19.92
CA TYR A 219 13.66 0.67 -19.26
C TYR A 219 14.51 -0.52 -19.74
N SER A 220 14.65 -0.69 -21.05
CA SER A 220 15.49 -1.74 -21.65
C SER A 220 16.97 -1.59 -21.26
N LEU A 221 17.50 -0.36 -21.27
CA LEU A 221 18.86 -0.06 -20.83
C LEU A 221 19.11 -0.51 -19.37
N LEU A 222 18.16 -0.23 -18.46
CA LEU A 222 18.26 -0.66 -17.06
C LEU A 222 18.26 -2.18 -16.93
N VAL A 223 17.37 -2.86 -17.65
CA VAL A 223 17.29 -4.34 -17.66
C VAL A 223 18.60 -4.94 -18.18
N ASP A 224 19.09 -4.46 -19.32
CA ASP A 224 20.33 -4.94 -19.94
C ASP A 224 21.54 -4.74 -19.04
N HIS A 225 21.67 -3.56 -18.42
CA HIS A 225 22.75 -3.28 -17.48
C HIS A 225 22.67 -4.15 -16.23
N LEU A 226 21.47 -4.32 -15.65
CA LEU A 226 21.28 -5.15 -14.45
C LEU A 226 21.61 -6.63 -14.76
N ALA A 227 21.12 -7.15 -15.89
CA ALA A 227 21.42 -8.51 -16.34
C ALA A 227 22.92 -8.70 -16.60
N ALA A 228 23.57 -7.76 -17.29
CA ALA A 228 25.01 -7.80 -17.54
C ALA A 228 25.81 -7.72 -16.24
N ARG A 229 25.39 -6.88 -15.29
CA ARG A 229 26.01 -6.77 -13.96
C ARG A 229 25.92 -8.10 -13.21
N ARG A 230 24.74 -8.72 -13.19
CA ARG A 230 24.53 -10.03 -12.54
C ARG A 230 25.41 -11.11 -13.16
N ARG A 231 25.44 -11.23 -14.49
CA ARG A 231 26.33 -12.19 -15.17
C ARG A 231 27.80 -12.01 -14.83
N ARG A 232 28.27 -10.76 -14.70
CA ARG A 232 29.66 -10.47 -14.30
C ARG A 232 29.92 -10.84 -12.85
N LEU A 233 28.97 -10.59 -11.94
CA LEU A 233 29.08 -11.01 -10.53
C LEU A 233 29.15 -12.55 -10.41
N CYS A 234 28.29 -13.28 -11.13
CA CYS A 234 28.34 -14.75 -11.16
C CYS A 234 29.69 -15.26 -11.68
N LYS A 235 30.21 -14.71 -12.78
CA LYS A 235 31.54 -15.08 -13.31
C LYS A 235 32.67 -14.78 -12.34
N LEU A 236 32.59 -13.67 -11.61
CA LEU A 236 33.57 -13.34 -10.56
C LEU A 236 33.55 -14.39 -9.45
N ALA A 237 32.36 -14.80 -9.01
CA ALA A 237 32.19 -15.88 -8.03
C ALA A 237 32.76 -17.22 -8.53
N GLU A 238 32.39 -17.65 -9.74
CA GLU A 238 32.87 -18.90 -10.35
C GLU A 238 34.39 -18.96 -10.51
N SER A 239 35.02 -17.82 -10.82
CA SER A 239 36.47 -17.75 -11.04
C SER A 239 37.29 -17.58 -9.77
N SER A 240 36.68 -17.13 -8.67
CA SER A 240 37.40 -16.73 -7.46
C SER A 240 37.07 -17.58 -6.23
N LEU A 241 35.93 -18.28 -6.21
CA LEU A 241 35.51 -19.12 -5.09
C LEU A 241 35.76 -20.60 -5.39
N PRO A 242 36.12 -21.42 -4.36
CA PRO A 242 36.11 -22.87 -4.47
C PRO A 242 34.72 -23.42 -4.85
N SER A 243 34.66 -24.47 -5.67
CA SER A 243 33.40 -25.01 -6.20
C SER A 243 32.40 -25.46 -5.12
N ASP A 244 32.88 -25.83 -3.93
CA ASP A 244 32.09 -26.23 -2.77
C ASP A 244 31.59 -25.05 -1.93
N GLN A 245 32.08 -23.84 -2.21
CA GLN A 245 31.75 -22.61 -1.49
C GLN A 245 31.01 -21.57 -2.35
N ILE A 246 30.77 -21.87 -3.62
CA ILE A 246 29.95 -21.03 -4.50
C ILE A 246 28.48 -21.15 -4.05
N PRO A 247 27.84 -20.06 -3.59
CA PRO A 247 26.41 -20.08 -3.31
C PRO A 247 25.61 -20.26 -4.61
N PRO A 248 24.32 -20.66 -4.55
CA PRO A 248 23.47 -20.72 -5.73
C PRO A 248 23.52 -19.41 -6.53
N LEU A 249 24.01 -19.48 -7.77
CA LEU A 249 24.25 -18.30 -8.62
C LEU A 249 22.95 -17.64 -9.09
N ASP A 250 21.84 -18.35 -8.98
CA ASP A 250 20.48 -17.90 -9.21
C ASP A 250 19.80 -17.35 -7.93
N GLY A 251 20.52 -17.38 -6.80
CA GLY A 251 20.08 -16.82 -5.54
C GLY A 251 20.27 -15.30 -5.43
N PRO A 252 20.11 -14.73 -4.22
CA PRO A 252 20.30 -13.31 -3.97
C PRO A 252 21.74 -12.86 -4.24
N PRO A 253 21.98 -11.73 -4.95
CA PRO A 253 23.32 -11.22 -5.17
C PRO A 253 24.10 -10.97 -3.87
N ALA A 254 23.41 -10.58 -2.80
CA ALA A 254 24.01 -10.36 -1.49
C ALA A 254 24.73 -11.60 -0.95
N ASN A 255 24.22 -12.81 -1.21
CA ASN A 255 24.88 -14.06 -0.81
C ASN A 255 26.18 -14.29 -1.58
N ILE A 256 26.19 -13.96 -2.88
CA ILE A 256 27.39 -14.03 -3.72
C ILE A 256 28.43 -13.02 -3.24
N CYS A 257 28.02 -11.76 -3.00
CA CYS A 257 28.90 -10.73 -2.46
C CYS A 257 29.46 -11.12 -1.07
N GLY A 258 28.64 -11.67 -0.19
CA GLY A 258 29.05 -12.15 1.13
C GLY A 258 30.08 -13.28 1.06
N ALA A 259 29.89 -14.25 0.15
CA ALA A 259 30.84 -15.33 -0.07
C ALA A 259 32.19 -14.83 -0.62
N LEU A 260 32.18 -13.89 -1.57
CA LEU A 260 33.38 -13.22 -2.08
C LEU A 260 34.11 -12.44 -0.98
N ALA A 261 33.38 -11.66 -0.19
CA ALA A 261 33.96 -10.89 0.91
C ALA A 261 34.59 -11.78 2.00
N ALA A 262 33.97 -12.93 2.31
CA ALA A 262 34.52 -13.91 3.25
C ALA A 262 35.87 -14.50 2.79
N HIS A 263 36.16 -14.44 1.49
CA HIS A 263 37.44 -14.84 0.88
C HIS A 263 38.41 -13.67 0.68
N GLY A 264 38.11 -12.49 1.22
CA GLY A 264 38.93 -11.30 1.07
C GLY A 264 38.91 -10.70 -0.34
N ILE A 265 37.90 -11.04 -1.15
CA ILE A 265 37.72 -10.49 -2.50
C ILE A 265 36.80 -9.28 -2.40
N ASP A 266 37.34 -8.09 -2.67
CA ASP A 266 36.53 -6.87 -2.75
C ASP A 266 35.67 -6.89 -4.03
N VAL A 267 34.36 -6.72 -3.87
CA VAL A 267 33.41 -6.65 -4.99
C VAL A 267 33.45 -5.23 -5.55
N PRO A 268 33.85 -5.03 -6.83
CA PRO A 268 33.88 -3.70 -7.44
C PRO A 268 32.52 -3.01 -7.38
N ILE A 269 32.53 -1.70 -7.14
CA ILE A 269 31.33 -0.83 -7.12
C ILE A 269 30.38 -1.07 -8.31
N THR A 270 30.93 -1.32 -9.49
CA THR A 270 30.19 -1.58 -10.73
C THR A 270 29.46 -2.92 -10.77
N LEU A 271 29.72 -3.81 -9.80
CA LEU A 271 29.08 -5.11 -9.61
C LEU A 271 28.18 -5.17 -8.37
N ARG A 272 28.17 -4.12 -7.54
CA ARG A 272 27.35 -4.05 -6.32
C ARG A 272 25.87 -3.83 -6.63
N PHE A 273 25.02 -4.33 -5.74
CA PHE A 273 23.56 -4.22 -5.79
C PHE A 273 23.03 -3.49 -4.55
N GLU A 274 21.82 -2.92 -4.62
CA GLU A 274 21.17 -2.28 -3.46
C GLU A 274 20.99 -3.25 -2.27
N ALA A 275 20.89 -4.55 -2.56
CA ALA A 275 20.65 -5.61 -1.58
C ALA A 275 21.79 -5.83 -0.56
N GLU A 276 22.89 -5.08 -0.64
CA GLU A 276 24.04 -5.21 0.26
C GLU A 276 23.83 -4.59 1.66
N SER A 277 22.81 -3.75 1.87
CA SER A 277 22.39 -3.41 3.23
C SER A 277 21.58 -4.57 3.80
N LEU A 278 22.05 -5.18 4.90
CA LEU A 278 21.25 -6.06 5.76
C LEU A 278 19.87 -5.40 5.95
N GLY A 279 18.80 -6.08 5.55
CA GLY A 279 17.43 -5.56 5.59
C GLY A 279 16.86 -4.98 4.30
N SER A 280 17.66 -4.85 3.24
CA SER A 280 17.14 -4.42 1.93
C SER A 280 16.10 -5.41 1.46
N MET A 281 14.86 -4.95 1.31
CA MET A 281 13.76 -5.80 0.86
C MET A 281 14.12 -6.44 -0.48
N THR A 282 13.68 -7.67 -0.66
CA THR A 282 13.64 -8.39 -1.94
C THR A 282 13.33 -7.46 -3.11
N ILE A 283 13.92 -7.73 -4.27
CA ILE A 283 13.62 -7.01 -5.53
C ILE A 283 12.11 -6.98 -5.78
N TYR A 284 11.40 -8.02 -5.40
CA TYR A 284 9.95 -8.02 -5.39
C TYR A 284 9.42 -7.18 -4.22
N GLN A 285 9.18 -5.88 -4.47
CA GLN A 285 8.56 -4.94 -3.52
C GLN A 285 7.12 -4.63 -3.96
N PRO A 286 6.09 -5.37 -3.52
CA PRO A 286 4.73 -5.20 -4.05
C PRO A 286 4.09 -3.85 -3.76
N ARG A 287 4.61 -3.09 -2.78
CA ARG A 287 4.22 -1.69 -2.55
C ARG A 287 4.40 -0.80 -3.79
N LEU A 288 5.34 -1.15 -4.67
CA LEU A 288 5.62 -0.41 -5.90
C LEU A 288 4.62 -0.73 -7.01
N ALA A 289 3.79 -1.75 -6.84
CA ALA A 289 2.90 -2.21 -7.90
C ALA A 289 1.88 -1.15 -8.34
N ASN A 290 1.54 -0.19 -7.47
CA ASN A 290 0.70 0.95 -7.81
C ASN A 290 1.32 1.97 -8.73
N MET A 291 2.64 2.09 -8.63
CA MET A 291 3.37 3.07 -9.39
C MET A 291 3.65 2.52 -10.79
N SER A 292 3.29 1.27 -11.09
CA SER A 292 3.56 0.60 -12.37
C SER A 292 2.27 0.33 -13.12
N ARG A 293 2.34 0.39 -14.46
CA ARG A 293 1.19 0.03 -15.30
C ARG A 293 1.06 -1.49 -15.40
N ASP A 294 2.19 -2.19 -15.46
CA ASP A 294 2.29 -3.64 -15.52
C ASP A 294 3.42 -4.15 -14.64
N PHE A 295 3.20 -4.13 -13.32
CA PHE A 295 4.24 -4.56 -12.37
C PHE A 295 4.62 -6.02 -12.54
N VAL A 296 3.67 -6.87 -12.94
CA VAL A 296 3.92 -8.30 -13.18
C VAL A 296 4.93 -8.50 -14.30
N LYS A 297 4.85 -7.73 -15.38
CA LYS A 297 5.86 -7.75 -16.44
C LYS A 297 7.26 -7.40 -15.92
N ILE A 298 7.37 -6.40 -15.03
CA ILE A 298 8.66 -6.06 -14.40
C ILE A 298 9.16 -7.25 -13.58
N MET A 299 8.28 -7.90 -12.81
CA MET A 299 8.64 -9.08 -12.01
C MET A 299 9.10 -10.25 -12.87
N ASP A 300 8.41 -10.54 -13.98
CA ASP A 300 8.83 -11.58 -14.95
C ASP A 300 10.22 -11.29 -15.52
N ILE A 301 10.49 -10.04 -15.91
CA ILE A 301 11.81 -9.66 -16.44
C ILE A 301 12.89 -9.82 -15.37
N MET A 302 12.63 -9.41 -14.12
CA MET A 302 13.58 -9.62 -13.01
C MET A 302 13.83 -11.11 -12.78
N TYR A 303 12.79 -11.94 -12.85
CA TYR A 303 12.92 -13.39 -12.73
C TYR A 303 13.78 -13.96 -13.86
N GLU A 304 13.50 -13.61 -15.12
CA GLU A 304 14.24 -14.08 -16.31
C GLU A 304 15.73 -13.72 -16.29
N ILE A 305 16.09 -12.55 -15.74
CA ILE A 305 17.51 -12.16 -15.61
C ILE A 305 18.18 -12.80 -14.39
N GLY A 306 17.48 -13.63 -13.61
CA GLY A 306 18.02 -14.53 -12.60
C GLY A 306 17.69 -14.19 -11.15
N PHE A 307 16.77 -13.26 -10.86
CA PHE A 307 16.36 -12.95 -9.49
C PHE A 307 15.26 -13.92 -9.03
N HIS A 308 15.60 -15.14 -8.61
CA HIS A 308 14.61 -16.16 -8.25
C HIS A 308 14.20 -16.14 -6.76
N ASP A 309 14.61 -15.13 -6.00
CA ASP A 309 14.40 -15.00 -4.55
C ASP A 309 12.98 -14.54 -4.16
N VAL A 310 11.95 -15.16 -4.76
CA VAL A 310 10.54 -14.79 -4.59
C VAL A 310 9.96 -15.08 -3.20
N ASP A 311 10.64 -15.92 -2.40
CA ASP A 311 10.23 -16.28 -1.04
C ASP A 311 11.33 -15.98 0.01
N LEU A 312 12.33 -15.18 -0.35
CA LEU A 312 13.38 -14.79 0.58
C LEU A 312 12.81 -13.77 1.60
N PRO A 313 12.91 -14.04 2.92
CA PRO A 313 12.52 -13.06 3.91
C PRO A 313 13.56 -11.95 4.06
N ASN A 314 13.13 -10.73 4.37
CA ASN A 314 14.02 -9.66 4.82
C ASN A 314 14.49 -9.89 6.28
N GLU A 315 15.21 -8.92 6.85
CA GLU A 315 15.70 -8.98 8.24
C GLU A 315 14.60 -9.13 9.30
N ASN A 316 13.37 -8.75 8.97
CA ASN A 316 12.19 -8.87 9.83
C ASN A 316 11.40 -10.17 9.57
N GLY A 317 11.92 -11.09 8.75
CA GLY A 317 11.21 -12.32 8.39
C GLY A 317 10.13 -12.14 7.31
N ILE A 318 9.97 -10.94 6.75
CA ILE A 318 8.89 -10.58 5.81
C ILE A 318 9.29 -10.96 4.38
N THR A 319 8.50 -11.81 3.72
CA THR A 319 8.68 -12.18 2.31
C THR A 319 7.98 -11.20 1.37
N PRO A 320 8.27 -11.21 0.05
CA PRO A 320 7.52 -10.44 -0.93
C PRO A 320 6.01 -10.62 -0.78
N LEU A 321 5.56 -11.86 -0.59
CA LEU A 321 4.13 -12.21 -0.50
C LEU A 321 3.46 -11.65 0.76
N MET A 322 4.23 -11.32 1.80
CA MET A 322 3.74 -10.64 3.01
C MET A 322 3.74 -9.10 2.86
N GLY A 323 4.59 -8.55 2.00
CA GLY A 323 4.92 -7.12 1.90
C GLY A 323 3.94 -6.23 1.13
N PHE A 324 2.71 -6.68 0.89
CA PHE A 324 1.70 -5.85 0.24
C PHE A 324 1.24 -4.71 1.17
N SER A 325 1.43 -3.47 0.73
CA SER A 325 1.01 -2.28 1.47
C SER A 325 -0.27 -1.67 0.91
N PHE A 326 -0.99 -0.93 1.75
CA PHE A 326 -2.03 -0.01 1.32
C PHE A 326 -1.40 1.33 0.87
N PRO A 327 -1.94 2.07 -0.12
CA PRO A 327 -3.17 1.85 -0.89
C PRO A 327 -2.90 1.21 -2.24
N CYS A 328 -2.81 -0.12 -2.36
CA CYS A 328 -2.58 -0.76 -3.67
C CYS A 328 -3.86 -1.10 -4.46
N HIS A 329 -3.82 -0.95 -5.79
CA HIS A 329 -4.95 -1.34 -6.64
C HIS A 329 -5.15 -2.84 -6.49
N GLU A 330 -6.39 -3.23 -6.25
CA GLU A 330 -6.72 -4.57 -5.82
C GLU A 330 -6.46 -5.63 -6.91
N ALA A 331 -6.80 -5.33 -8.16
CA ALA A 331 -6.42 -6.15 -9.30
C ALA A 331 -4.89 -6.33 -9.42
N THR A 332 -4.10 -5.31 -9.07
CA THR A 332 -2.65 -5.37 -9.13
C THR A 332 -2.08 -6.25 -8.03
N LEU A 333 -2.54 -6.13 -6.78
CA LEU A 333 -2.12 -7.01 -5.68
C LEU A 333 -2.38 -8.47 -6.02
N THR A 334 -3.60 -8.74 -6.46
CA THR A 334 -4.06 -10.06 -6.87
C THR A 334 -3.12 -10.65 -7.92
N LYS A 335 -2.86 -9.94 -9.02
CA LYS A 335 -1.94 -10.41 -10.07
C LYS A 335 -0.51 -10.63 -9.56
N CYS A 336 0.01 -9.74 -8.72
CA CYS A 336 1.35 -9.89 -8.14
C CYS A 336 1.45 -11.10 -7.21
N ALA A 337 0.42 -11.34 -6.39
CA ALA A 337 0.38 -12.49 -5.48
C ALA A 337 0.32 -13.80 -6.27
N ALA A 338 -0.56 -13.90 -7.28
CA ALA A 338 -0.61 -15.05 -8.19
C ALA A 338 0.76 -15.32 -8.81
N TRP A 339 1.39 -14.27 -9.32
CA TRP A 339 2.69 -14.37 -9.94
C TRP A 339 3.73 -14.92 -8.97
N LEU A 340 3.84 -14.36 -7.76
CA LEU A 340 4.78 -14.83 -6.74
C LEU A 340 4.56 -16.31 -6.40
N ILE A 341 3.31 -16.71 -6.21
CA ILE A 341 2.94 -18.11 -5.91
C ILE A 341 3.33 -19.01 -7.09
N SER A 342 3.06 -18.60 -8.33
CA SER A 342 3.43 -19.35 -9.54
C SER A 342 4.94 -19.55 -9.71
N LYS A 343 5.76 -18.67 -9.09
CA LYS A 343 7.22 -18.78 -9.06
C LYS A 343 7.75 -19.49 -7.81
N GLY A 344 6.88 -19.99 -6.94
CA GLY A 344 7.24 -20.80 -5.77
C GLY A 344 7.19 -20.08 -4.42
N ALA A 345 6.63 -18.87 -4.33
CA ALA A 345 6.41 -18.22 -3.03
C ALA A 345 5.41 -19.02 -2.17
N SER A 346 5.75 -19.25 -0.90
CA SER A 346 4.99 -20.15 -0.04
C SER A 346 3.87 -19.43 0.70
N VAL A 347 2.63 -19.82 0.42
CA VAL A 347 1.45 -19.38 1.19
C VAL A 347 1.36 -20.05 2.57
N GLU A 348 2.04 -21.18 2.75
CA GLU A 348 2.04 -21.98 3.99
C GLU A 348 3.03 -21.49 5.04
N ARG A 349 3.91 -20.56 4.67
CA ARG A 349 4.91 -19.99 5.58
C ARG A 349 4.22 -19.29 6.75
N LYS A 350 4.75 -19.49 7.96
CA LYS A 350 4.32 -18.76 9.16
C LYS A 350 4.74 -17.30 9.10
N LEU A 351 3.92 -16.40 9.63
CA LEU A 351 4.31 -15.01 9.83
C LEU A 351 5.39 -14.92 10.94
N PRO A 352 6.29 -13.92 10.90
CA PRO A 352 7.42 -13.86 11.84
C PRO A 352 7.05 -13.83 13.33
N THR A 353 5.90 -13.23 13.66
CA THR A 353 5.43 -12.99 15.03
C THR A 353 4.11 -13.70 15.34
N SER A 354 3.70 -14.66 14.51
CA SER A 354 2.40 -15.32 14.65
C SER A 354 2.39 -16.77 14.14
N ASN A 355 1.45 -17.55 14.67
CA ASN A 355 1.12 -18.87 14.14
C ASN A 355 0.33 -18.82 12.82
N ALA A 356 -0.21 -17.67 12.46
CA ALA A 356 -0.90 -17.48 11.21
C ALA A 356 0.06 -17.66 10.02
N LYS A 357 -0.51 -18.05 8.88
CA LYS A 357 0.22 -18.30 7.64
C LYS A 357 0.09 -17.12 6.67
N VAL A 358 0.97 -17.05 5.67
CA VAL A 358 0.89 -16.02 4.61
C VAL A 358 -0.47 -16.05 3.90
N ALA A 359 -1.07 -17.23 3.71
CA ALA A 359 -2.42 -17.36 3.17
C ALA A 359 -3.48 -16.57 3.96
N HIS A 360 -3.38 -16.57 5.30
CA HIS A 360 -4.28 -15.82 6.18
C HIS A 360 -4.10 -14.31 5.98
N LEU A 361 -2.86 -13.84 5.93
CA LEU A 361 -2.54 -12.42 5.68
C LEU A 361 -3.08 -11.95 4.33
N LEU A 362 -2.77 -12.71 3.27
CA LEU A 362 -3.23 -12.42 1.91
C LEU A 362 -4.76 -12.34 1.83
N THR A 363 -5.44 -13.28 2.47
CA THR A 363 -6.90 -13.32 2.51
C THR A 363 -7.48 -12.09 3.22
N THR A 364 -6.95 -11.72 4.38
CA THR A 364 -7.36 -10.48 5.06
C THR A 364 -7.07 -9.24 4.21
N GLN A 365 -5.94 -9.17 3.51
CA GLN A 365 -5.60 -8.03 2.66
C GLN A 365 -6.57 -7.86 1.48
N VAL A 366 -6.91 -8.95 0.79
CA VAL A 366 -7.88 -8.95 -0.32
C VAL A 366 -9.26 -8.50 0.18
N ILE A 367 -9.72 -9.08 1.29
CA ILE A 367 -11.02 -8.72 1.90
C ILE A 367 -11.04 -7.27 2.39
N CYS A 368 -10.02 -6.84 3.14
CA CYS A 368 -9.98 -5.49 3.68
C CYS A 368 -9.95 -4.43 2.58
N ARG A 369 -9.31 -4.71 1.43
CA ARG A 369 -9.32 -3.79 0.30
C ARG A 369 -10.67 -3.69 -0.36
N TYR A 370 -11.33 -4.82 -0.60
CA TYR A 370 -12.68 -4.81 -1.12
C TYR A 370 -13.60 -3.96 -0.24
N LEU A 371 -13.55 -4.20 1.08
CA LEU A 371 -14.34 -3.44 2.04
C LEU A 371 -13.92 -1.96 2.08
N TYR A 372 -12.64 -1.64 1.97
CA TYR A 372 -12.18 -0.25 1.85
C TYR A 372 -12.79 0.44 0.62
N HIS A 373 -12.78 -0.21 -0.54
CA HIS A 373 -13.41 0.35 -1.74
C HIS A 373 -14.91 0.59 -1.53
N LEU A 374 -15.62 -0.35 -0.87
CA LEU A 374 -17.01 -0.12 -0.50
C LEU A 374 -17.20 1.08 0.44
N ILE A 375 -16.26 1.32 1.37
CA ILE A 375 -16.32 2.45 2.33
C ILE A 375 -16.14 3.81 1.64
N TYR A 376 -15.28 3.89 0.62
CA TYR A 376 -14.78 5.16 0.11
C TYR A 376 -15.16 5.47 -1.35
N ALA A 377 -15.63 4.49 -2.13
CA ALA A 377 -16.03 4.68 -3.53
C ALA A 377 -17.56 4.63 -3.69
N SER A 378 -18.25 5.72 -3.34
CA SER A 378 -19.74 5.76 -3.34
C SER A 378 -20.37 5.51 -4.71
N ASP A 379 -19.70 5.90 -5.81
CA ASP A 379 -20.33 5.95 -7.13
C ASP A 379 -19.93 4.77 -8.05
N ARG A 380 -19.00 3.90 -7.63
CA ARG A 380 -18.41 2.83 -8.48
C ARG A 380 -18.58 1.41 -7.94
N LEU A 381 -19.39 1.22 -6.90
CA LEU A 381 -19.53 -0.04 -6.14
C LEU A 381 -19.72 -1.29 -7.01
N ASN A 382 -20.57 -1.23 -8.03
CA ASN A 382 -20.85 -2.40 -8.90
C ASN A 382 -19.67 -2.76 -9.81
N ASN A 383 -18.93 -1.77 -10.32
CA ASN A 383 -17.77 -2.01 -11.17
C ASN A 383 -16.59 -2.53 -10.34
N ASP A 384 -16.40 -1.95 -9.15
CA ASP A 384 -15.35 -2.37 -8.23
C ASP A 384 -15.58 -3.81 -7.76
N TYR A 385 -16.82 -4.18 -7.40
CA TYR A 385 -17.16 -5.56 -7.08
C TYR A 385 -16.96 -6.53 -8.24
N ARG A 386 -17.34 -6.16 -9.46
CA ARG A 386 -17.11 -7.01 -10.65
C ARG A 386 -15.62 -7.21 -10.92
N ASN A 387 -14.83 -6.15 -10.79
CA ASN A 387 -13.38 -6.20 -10.96
C ASN A 387 -12.71 -7.03 -9.86
N TRP A 388 -13.13 -6.85 -8.61
CA TRP A 388 -12.69 -7.67 -7.48
C TRP A 388 -12.97 -9.15 -7.73
N LYS A 389 -14.23 -9.48 -8.03
CA LYS A 389 -14.65 -10.85 -8.31
C LYS A 389 -13.89 -11.46 -9.49
N LYS A 390 -13.67 -10.68 -10.56
CA LYS A 390 -12.87 -11.12 -11.71
C LYS A 390 -11.42 -11.39 -11.32
N GLY A 391 -10.80 -10.48 -10.56
CA GLY A 391 -9.44 -10.64 -10.06
C GLY A 391 -9.30 -11.90 -9.21
N VAL A 392 -10.20 -12.10 -8.24
CA VAL A 392 -10.22 -13.31 -7.40
C VAL A 392 -10.42 -14.57 -8.24
N SER A 393 -11.30 -14.54 -9.25
CA SER A 393 -11.54 -15.71 -10.11
C SER A 393 -10.35 -16.02 -11.04
N GLU A 394 -9.63 -14.99 -11.53
CA GLU A 394 -8.45 -15.14 -12.40
C GLU A 394 -7.25 -15.79 -11.68
N LEU A 395 -7.20 -15.71 -10.35
CA LEU A 395 -6.21 -16.41 -9.52
C LEU A 395 -6.39 -17.93 -9.50
N GLY A 396 -7.55 -18.41 -9.95
CA GLY A 396 -7.95 -19.80 -9.90
C GLY A 396 -8.10 -20.34 -8.48
N ASP A 397 -8.47 -21.62 -8.41
CA ASP A 397 -8.59 -22.44 -7.20
C ASP A 397 -7.26 -22.61 -6.43
N ALA A 398 -6.15 -22.05 -6.92
CA ALA A 398 -4.82 -22.37 -6.44
C ALA A 398 -4.33 -21.49 -5.28
N CYS A 399 -4.91 -20.30 -5.05
CA CYS A 399 -4.23 -19.26 -4.25
C CYS A 399 -5.07 -18.61 -3.15
N PHE A 400 -6.35 -18.35 -3.37
CA PHE A 400 -7.20 -17.61 -2.45
C PHE A 400 -8.45 -18.39 -2.14
N PHE A 401 -8.78 -18.49 -0.85
CA PHE A 401 -9.92 -19.22 -0.30
C PHE A 401 -9.82 -20.76 -0.46
N VAL A 402 -9.28 -21.32 -1.53
CA VAL A 402 -9.46 -22.75 -1.85
C VAL A 402 -8.46 -23.73 -1.19
N SER A 403 -7.45 -23.26 -0.44
CA SER A 403 -6.58 -24.16 0.32
C SER A 403 -7.13 -24.44 1.71
N PRO A 404 -7.12 -25.69 2.22
CA PRO A 404 -7.29 -26.00 3.64
C PRO A 404 -6.07 -25.56 4.45
N THR A 405 -5.45 -24.43 4.07
CA THR A 405 -4.40 -23.80 4.84
C THR A 405 -4.99 -23.47 6.19
N GLN A 406 -4.62 -24.31 7.15
CA GLN A 406 -5.03 -24.25 8.53
C GLN A 406 -3.79 -23.91 9.34
N ASP A 407 -3.88 -22.93 10.23
CA ASP A 407 -2.82 -22.73 11.23
C ASP A 407 -2.96 -23.71 12.40
N TYR A 408 -2.22 -23.46 13.47
CA TYR A 408 -2.24 -24.28 14.68
C TYR A 408 -2.93 -23.57 15.84
N CYS A 409 -3.84 -22.64 15.56
CA CYS A 409 -4.56 -21.95 16.62
C CYS A 409 -5.52 -22.91 17.35
N VAL A 410 -5.82 -22.62 18.60
CA VAL A 410 -6.75 -23.39 19.45
C VAL A 410 -8.07 -22.65 19.70
N CYS A 411 -8.39 -21.65 18.87
CA CYS A 411 -9.60 -20.86 19.03
C CYS A 411 -10.83 -21.72 18.69
N ALA A 412 -11.86 -21.69 19.55
CA ALA A 412 -13.08 -22.47 19.31
C ALA A 412 -13.82 -22.03 18.03
N CYS A 413 -13.54 -20.85 17.47
CA CYS A 413 -14.14 -20.43 16.19
C CYS A 413 -13.82 -21.36 15.01
N SER A 414 -12.73 -22.13 15.07
CA SER A 414 -12.29 -23.01 13.98
C SER A 414 -11.55 -24.23 14.55
N PRO A 415 -12.22 -25.40 14.70
CA PRO A 415 -11.63 -26.60 15.28
C PRO A 415 -10.40 -27.04 14.47
N GLY A 416 -9.28 -27.27 15.16
CA GLY A 416 -8.02 -27.67 14.55
C GLY A 416 -7.17 -26.55 13.96
N GLY A 417 -7.61 -25.28 14.05
CA GLY A 417 -6.89 -24.13 13.51
C GLY A 417 -7.75 -23.24 12.64
N CYS A 418 -7.40 -21.96 12.55
CA CYS A 418 -8.08 -20.98 11.70
C CYS A 418 -7.72 -21.25 10.24
N THR A 419 -8.73 -21.19 9.37
CA THR A 419 -8.59 -21.36 7.92
C THR A 419 -8.59 -19.99 7.24
N THR A 420 -8.23 -19.95 5.96
CA THR A 420 -8.38 -18.72 5.16
C THR A 420 -9.83 -18.19 5.16
N LEU A 421 -10.83 -19.08 5.12
CA LEU A 421 -12.25 -18.70 5.20
C LEU A 421 -12.61 -18.08 6.55
N SER A 422 -12.23 -18.69 7.67
CA SER A 422 -12.59 -18.14 8.99
C SER A 422 -11.92 -16.78 9.21
N VAL A 423 -10.69 -16.61 8.72
CA VAL A 423 -9.99 -15.31 8.70
C VAL A 423 -10.69 -14.29 7.79
N ALA A 424 -11.19 -14.71 6.63
CA ALA A 424 -11.96 -13.87 5.72
C ALA A 424 -13.25 -13.36 6.39
N LEU A 425 -14.08 -14.26 6.88
CA LEU A 425 -15.34 -13.96 7.55
C LEU A 425 -15.14 -13.01 8.73
N ARG A 426 -14.13 -13.28 9.56
CA ARG A 426 -13.83 -12.39 10.68
C ARG A 426 -13.38 -11.00 10.22
N SER A 427 -12.57 -10.93 9.16
CA SER A 427 -12.15 -9.64 8.59
C SER A 427 -13.36 -8.85 8.07
N ILE A 428 -14.32 -9.56 7.46
CA ILE A 428 -15.60 -9.02 7.02
C ILE A 428 -16.39 -8.46 8.21
N LEU A 429 -16.60 -9.25 9.25
CA LEU A 429 -17.39 -8.88 10.42
C LEU A 429 -16.77 -7.71 11.20
N LEU A 430 -15.45 -7.73 11.40
CA LEU A 430 -14.74 -6.65 12.07
C LEU A 430 -14.89 -5.32 11.31
N LYS A 431 -14.86 -5.34 9.98
CA LYS A 431 -14.99 -4.14 9.16
C LYS A 431 -16.46 -3.71 8.95
N ALA A 432 -17.40 -4.66 8.98
CA ALA A 432 -18.84 -4.38 8.95
C ALA A 432 -19.25 -3.45 10.10
N TYR A 433 -18.68 -3.66 11.29
CA TYR A 433 -18.86 -2.76 12.43
C TYR A 433 -18.45 -1.31 12.12
N TYR A 434 -17.32 -1.10 11.44
CA TYR A 434 -16.89 0.25 11.01
C TYR A 434 -17.74 0.81 9.86
N LEU A 435 -18.18 -0.03 8.92
CA LEU A 435 -19.05 0.31 7.80
C LEU A 435 -20.41 0.86 8.27
N ARG A 436 -21.00 0.26 9.31
CA ARG A 436 -22.29 0.68 9.88
C ARG A 436 -22.26 2.11 10.40
N ARG A 437 -21.16 2.53 11.03
CA ARG A 437 -20.99 3.95 11.46
C ARG A 437 -21.11 4.93 10.28
N ARG A 438 -20.95 4.45 9.04
CA ARG A 438 -21.09 5.22 7.80
C ARG A 438 -22.39 4.92 7.03
N ARG A 439 -23.33 4.16 7.59
CA ARG A 439 -24.63 3.80 6.99
C ARG A 439 -24.53 3.06 5.64
N ILE A 440 -23.47 2.28 5.43
CA ILE A 440 -23.37 1.40 4.24
C ILE A 440 -24.26 0.17 4.46
N THR A 441 -25.01 -0.21 3.42
CA THR A 441 -26.15 -1.15 3.52
C THR A 441 -25.73 -2.61 3.75
N ASP A 442 -26.48 -3.30 4.61
CA ASP A 442 -26.31 -4.71 4.98
C ASP A 442 -26.30 -5.67 3.77
N VAL A 443 -26.90 -5.24 2.66
CA VAL A 443 -26.95 -5.98 1.38
C VAL A 443 -25.55 -6.34 0.85
N PHE A 444 -24.55 -5.47 1.01
CA PHE A 444 -23.20 -5.75 0.50
C PHE A 444 -22.47 -6.80 1.34
N LEU A 445 -22.70 -6.78 2.65
CA LEU A 445 -22.14 -7.75 3.58
C LEU A 445 -22.64 -9.16 3.23
N ARG A 446 -23.96 -9.29 3.09
CA ARG A 446 -24.61 -10.53 2.67
C ARG A 446 -24.10 -11.01 1.31
N LYS A 447 -24.05 -10.12 0.31
CA LYS A 447 -23.49 -10.45 -1.02
C LYS A 447 -22.05 -10.94 -0.95
N LEU A 448 -21.23 -10.36 -0.08
CA LEU A 448 -19.84 -10.76 0.09
C LEU A 448 -19.72 -12.16 0.72
N ILE A 449 -20.47 -12.43 1.79
CA ILE A 449 -20.51 -13.75 2.43
C ILE A 449 -20.98 -14.82 1.43
N LEU A 450 -22.04 -14.54 0.66
CA LEU A 450 -22.53 -15.46 -0.38
C LEU A 450 -21.58 -15.57 -1.58
N SER A 451 -20.72 -14.57 -1.82
CA SER A 451 -19.68 -14.71 -2.85
C SER A 451 -18.62 -15.71 -2.41
N LEU A 452 -18.31 -15.77 -1.10
CA LEU A 452 -17.39 -16.76 -0.57
C LEU A 452 -17.93 -18.18 -0.73
N THR A 453 -19.26 -18.37 -0.74
CA THR A 453 -19.82 -19.71 -0.92
C THR A 453 -19.57 -20.25 -2.32
N VAL A 454 -19.86 -19.42 -3.33
CA VAL A 454 -19.67 -19.75 -4.76
C VAL A 454 -18.21 -20.07 -5.09
N TRP A 455 -17.26 -19.48 -4.37
CA TRP A 455 -15.83 -19.72 -4.59
C TRP A 455 -15.31 -21.00 -3.94
N GLN A 456 -16.15 -21.67 -3.16
CA GLN A 456 -15.78 -22.79 -2.31
C GLN A 456 -16.72 -23.97 -2.52
N ASP A 457 -17.44 -24.02 -3.65
CA ASP A 457 -18.42 -25.06 -3.94
C ASP A 457 -17.84 -26.49 -3.84
N SER A 458 -16.51 -26.64 -3.90
CA SER A 458 -15.80 -27.91 -3.71
C SER A 458 -15.51 -28.29 -2.26
N TRP A 459 -15.73 -27.42 -1.27
CA TRP A 459 -15.43 -27.68 0.14
C TRP A 459 -16.67 -28.19 0.91
N PRO A 460 -16.72 -29.48 1.29
CA PRO A 460 -17.94 -30.07 1.86
C PRO A 460 -18.44 -29.45 3.17
N ASP A 461 -17.54 -28.83 3.96
CA ASP A 461 -17.84 -28.29 5.28
C ASP A 461 -17.94 -26.75 5.32
N LEU A 462 -17.97 -26.12 4.16
CA LEU A 462 -18.05 -24.67 4.00
C LEU A 462 -19.22 -24.05 4.78
N SER A 463 -20.43 -24.60 4.62
CA SER A 463 -21.63 -24.12 5.31
C SER A 463 -21.48 -24.20 6.83
N ARG A 464 -20.92 -25.30 7.35
CA ARG A 464 -20.65 -25.47 8.78
C ARG A 464 -19.63 -24.45 9.29
N ALA A 465 -18.54 -24.24 8.54
CA ALA A 465 -17.50 -23.27 8.90
C ALA A 465 -18.03 -21.82 8.93
N ILE A 466 -18.91 -21.46 7.98
CA ILE A 466 -19.59 -20.15 7.96
C ILE A 466 -20.49 -20.02 9.19
N VAL A 467 -21.43 -20.95 9.39
CA VAL A 467 -22.35 -20.93 10.54
C VAL A 467 -21.57 -20.84 11.84
N ARG A 468 -20.51 -21.65 12.00
CA ARG A 468 -19.65 -21.65 13.18
C ARG A 468 -18.99 -20.31 13.46
N THR A 469 -18.40 -19.70 12.44
CA THR A 469 -17.74 -18.39 12.59
C THR A 469 -18.75 -17.30 12.95
N LEU A 470 -19.91 -17.28 12.27
CA LEU A 470 -20.97 -16.31 12.52
C LEU A 470 -21.56 -16.48 13.93
N THR A 471 -21.83 -17.71 14.37
CA THR A 471 -22.32 -18.01 15.72
C THR A 471 -21.30 -17.62 16.79
N PHE A 472 -20.01 -17.90 16.57
CA PHE A 472 -18.93 -17.53 17.50
C PHE A 472 -18.90 -16.01 17.72
N ASP A 473 -18.93 -15.23 16.63
CA ASP A 473 -18.96 -13.77 16.71
C ASP A 473 -20.30 -13.23 17.27
N ALA A 474 -21.42 -13.90 17.01
CA ALA A 474 -22.74 -13.54 17.55
C ALA A 474 -22.82 -13.67 19.07
N LEU A 475 -22.14 -14.67 19.65
CA LEU A 475 -22.07 -14.89 21.09
C LEU A 475 -21.06 -13.99 21.81
N ASP A 476 -20.39 -13.08 21.06
CA ASP A 476 -19.34 -12.18 21.52
C ASP A 476 -18.16 -12.92 22.19
N LEU A 477 -17.82 -14.09 21.65
CA LEU A 477 -16.62 -14.82 22.07
C LEU A 477 -15.36 -14.10 21.56
N THR A 478 -14.31 -14.14 22.38
CA THR A 478 -13.06 -13.47 22.08
C THR A 478 -12.20 -14.35 21.18
N HIS A 479 -11.90 -13.88 19.97
CA HIS A 479 -10.93 -14.55 19.12
C HIS A 479 -9.53 -14.51 19.75
N THR A 480 -8.94 -15.70 19.91
CA THR A 480 -7.54 -15.90 20.32
C THR A 480 -6.63 -16.24 19.12
N CYS A 481 -7.19 -16.55 17.95
CA CYS A 481 -6.41 -16.80 16.72
C CYS A 481 -6.17 -15.53 15.92
N CYS A 482 -5.08 -15.45 15.16
CA CYS A 482 -4.84 -14.50 14.06
C CYS A 482 -5.20 -13.01 14.31
N THR A 483 -5.19 -12.51 15.54
CA THR A 483 -5.68 -11.15 15.87
C THR A 483 -4.79 -10.06 15.28
N GLU A 484 -3.50 -10.35 15.15
CA GLU A 484 -2.47 -9.48 14.61
C GLU A 484 -2.70 -9.11 13.14
N ILE A 485 -3.30 -10.01 12.35
CA ILE A 485 -3.62 -9.74 10.94
C ILE A 485 -4.85 -8.83 10.83
N CYS A 486 -5.81 -8.98 11.75
CA CYS A 486 -7.10 -8.28 11.68
C CYS A 486 -7.08 -6.87 12.28
N ARG A 487 -6.11 -6.54 13.14
CA ARG A 487 -6.02 -5.22 13.82
C ARG A 487 -5.54 -4.08 12.93
N GLY A 488 -5.13 -4.36 11.69
CA GLY A 488 -4.46 -3.43 10.78
C GLY A 488 -5.05 -2.03 10.78
N ARG A 489 -4.27 -1.08 11.32
CA ARG A 489 -4.42 0.34 10.97
C ARG A 489 -4.25 0.43 9.45
N PRO A 490 -5.16 1.10 8.72
CA PRO A 490 -5.17 1.08 7.26
C PRO A 490 -3.94 1.70 6.58
N PHE A 491 -2.97 2.24 7.33
CA PHE A 491 -1.97 3.14 6.77
C PHE A 491 -0.54 2.61 6.68
N TRP A 492 -0.14 1.53 7.37
CA TRP A 492 1.26 1.11 7.32
C TRP A 492 1.46 -0.42 7.34
N PRO A 493 2.27 -0.96 6.41
CA PRO A 493 2.72 -2.36 6.39
C PRO A 493 3.82 -2.61 7.43
N SER A 494 3.69 -2.02 8.62
CA SER A 494 4.62 -2.30 9.71
C SER A 494 4.40 -3.73 10.18
N VAL A 495 5.47 -4.37 10.63
CA VAL A 495 5.54 -5.73 11.22
C VAL A 495 4.21 -6.10 11.87
N PRO A 496 3.62 -7.28 11.56
CA PRO A 496 2.39 -7.73 12.20
C PRO A 496 2.51 -7.50 13.70
N ASP A 497 1.47 -6.91 14.30
CA ASP A 497 1.43 -6.74 15.77
C ASP A 497 1.78 -8.07 16.43
N GLU A 498 2.42 -8.05 17.60
CA GLU A 498 2.62 -9.29 18.34
C GLU A 498 1.25 -9.94 18.57
N GLY A 499 1.12 -11.21 18.18
CA GLY A 499 -0.05 -12.00 18.49
C GLY A 499 -0.27 -12.07 20.01
N ARG A 500 -1.47 -12.48 20.44
CA ARG A 500 -1.70 -12.74 21.87
C ARG A 500 -0.73 -13.81 22.35
N ASP A 501 -0.05 -13.55 23.46
CA ASP A 501 0.81 -14.55 24.07
C ASP A 501 -0.02 -15.71 24.67
N GLU A 502 0.63 -16.85 24.91
CA GLU A 502 -0.03 -18.05 25.45
C GLU A 502 -0.72 -17.80 26.81
N THR A 503 -0.22 -16.84 27.61
CA THR A 503 -0.79 -16.50 28.92
C THR A 503 -2.08 -15.72 28.77
N GLU A 504 -2.16 -14.79 27.82
CA GLU A 504 -3.40 -14.10 27.47
C GLU A 504 -4.42 -15.07 26.85
N VAL A 505 -3.97 -15.97 25.96
CA VAL A 505 -4.85 -17.00 25.38
C VAL A 505 -5.40 -17.94 26.46
N GLY A 506 -4.57 -18.37 27.41
CA GLY A 506 -5.00 -19.20 28.55
C GLY A 506 -6.04 -18.50 29.42
N ARG A 507 -5.81 -17.22 29.76
CA ARG A 507 -6.79 -16.41 30.53
C ARG A 507 -8.13 -16.29 29.82
N ILE A 508 -8.14 -15.98 28.51
CA ILE A 508 -9.38 -15.90 27.73
C ILE A 508 -10.11 -17.25 27.72
N ALA A 509 -9.38 -18.36 27.57
CA ALA A 509 -9.96 -19.69 27.56
C ALA A 509 -10.59 -20.07 28.91
N GLU A 510 -9.95 -19.68 30.03
CA GLU A 510 -10.49 -19.85 31.38
C GLU A 510 -11.73 -18.98 31.60
N ASP A 511 -11.63 -17.67 31.30
CA ASP A 511 -12.70 -16.68 31.49
C ASP A 511 -13.95 -17.03 30.67
N GLN A 512 -13.77 -17.56 29.45
CA GLN A 512 -14.86 -17.87 28.53
C GLN A 512 -15.21 -19.36 28.45
N HIS A 513 -14.70 -20.21 29.36
CA HIS A 513 -14.89 -21.66 29.30
C HIS A 513 -16.37 -22.08 29.18
N PHE A 514 -17.24 -21.49 30.01
CA PHE A 514 -18.69 -21.80 29.98
C PHE A 514 -19.35 -21.35 28.67
N LEU A 515 -18.94 -20.20 28.15
CA LEU A 515 -19.48 -19.65 26.90
C LEU A 515 -19.04 -20.48 25.69
N VAL A 516 -17.81 -20.98 25.70
CA VAL A 516 -17.32 -21.92 24.68
C VAL A 516 -18.12 -23.22 24.76
N LYS A 517 -18.43 -23.73 25.95
CA LYS A 517 -19.27 -24.92 26.12
C LYS A 517 -20.69 -24.72 25.58
N GLU A 518 -21.32 -23.59 25.89
CA GLU A 518 -22.64 -23.22 25.33
C GLU A 518 -22.59 -23.10 23.80
N PHE A 519 -21.52 -22.50 23.29
CA PHE A 519 -21.27 -22.39 21.85
C PHE A 519 -21.16 -23.77 21.18
N GLU A 520 -20.38 -24.71 21.74
CA GLU A 520 -20.28 -26.06 21.15
C GLU A 520 -21.63 -26.80 21.16
N GLN A 521 -22.43 -26.65 22.22
CA GLN A 521 -23.78 -27.24 22.28
C GLN A 521 -24.70 -26.64 21.21
N LEU A 522 -24.66 -25.32 21.03
CA LEU A 522 -25.41 -24.64 19.99
C LEU A 522 -24.93 -25.07 18.60
N MET A 523 -23.62 -25.28 18.42
CA MET A 523 -23.07 -25.76 17.15
C MET A 523 -23.49 -27.19 16.81
N GLU A 524 -23.53 -28.09 17.78
CA GLU A 524 -24.05 -29.46 17.58
C GLU A 524 -25.51 -29.44 17.10
N GLU A 525 -26.34 -28.58 17.69
CA GLU A 525 -27.73 -28.36 17.23
C GLU A 525 -27.77 -27.78 15.80
N MET A 526 -26.99 -26.74 15.53
CA MET A 526 -26.95 -26.05 14.24
C MET A 526 -26.49 -26.97 13.12
N GLU A 527 -25.46 -27.77 13.33
CA GLU A 527 -24.95 -28.73 12.35
C GLU A 527 -25.97 -29.82 12.05
N SER A 528 -26.61 -30.39 13.09
CA SER A 528 -27.70 -31.35 12.91
C SER A 528 -28.85 -30.77 12.10
N LYS A 529 -29.21 -29.50 12.35
CA LYS A 529 -30.34 -28.85 11.66
C LYS A 529 -30.02 -28.40 10.25
N LEU A 530 -28.77 -28.03 10.00
CA LEU A 530 -28.29 -27.75 8.66
C LEU A 530 -28.43 -29.00 7.77
N ASP A 531 -28.08 -30.18 8.30
CA ASP A 531 -28.21 -31.46 7.60
C ASP A 531 -29.68 -31.90 7.47
N GLU A 532 -30.49 -31.75 8.52
CA GLU A 532 -31.91 -32.13 8.53
C GLU A 532 -32.75 -31.32 7.55
N LEU A 533 -32.54 -29.99 7.52
CA LEU A 533 -33.37 -29.09 6.73
C LEU A 533 -32.97 -29.05 5.25
N GLY A 534 -31.70 -29.34 4.93
CA GLY A 534 -31.20 -29.34 3.55
C GLY A 534 -31.37 -28.01 2.81
N LEU A 535 -31.48 -26.91 3.55
CA LEU A 535 -31.68 -25.57 3.00
C LEU A 535 -30.40 -25.04 2.36
N LEU A 536 -30.57 -24.12 1.41
CA LEU A 536 -29.44 -23.30 0.96
C LEU A 536 -28.91 -22.49 2.15
N LEU A 537 -27.60 -22.30 2.22
CA LEU A 537 -26.96 -21.61 3.35
C LEU A 537 -27.60 -20.23 3.62
N GLU A 538 -27.94 -19.49 2.56
CA GLU A 538 -28.62 -18.19 2.67
C GLU A 538 -29.97 -18.28 3.39
N GLU A 539 -30.77 -19.29 3.06
CA GLU A 539 -32.08 -19.52 3.65
C GLU A 539 -31.95 -20.03 5.09
N PHE A 540 -30.97 -20.92 5.34
CA PHE A 540 -30.66 -21.40 6.68
C PHE A 540 -30.26 -20.24 7.61
N LEU A 541 -29.36 -19.36 7.13
CA LEU A 541 -28.89 -18.21 7.90
C LEU A 541 -30.01 -17.20 8.17
N ALA A 542 -30.87 -16.92 7.18
CA ALA A 542 -31.94 -15.95 7.31
C ALA A 542 -33.13 -16.43 8.16
N CYS A 543 -33.40 -17.73 8.19
CA CYS A 543 -34.54 -18.29 8.91
C CYS A 543 -34.09 -18.94 10.22
N TYR A 544 -33.52 -20.14 10.15
CA TYR A 544 -33.30 -20.97 11.33
C TYR A 544 -32.17 -20.42 12.22
N TRP A 545 -31.01 -20.10 11.65
CA TRP A 545 -29.85 -19.63 12.41
C TRP A 545 -30.17 -18.35 13.17
N TYR A 546 -30.75 -17.36 12.49
CA TYR A 546 -31.08 -16.06 13.09
C TYR A 546 -32.02 -16.23 14.27
N ASP A 547 -33.18 -16.86 14.07
CA ASP A 547 -34.18 -17.05 15.13
C ASP A 547 -33.59 -17.80 16.31
N ARG A 548 -32.79 -18.84 16.04
CA ARG A 548 -32.21 -19.68 17.08
C ARG A 548 -31.11 -18.99 17.88
N VAL A 549 -30.28 -18.19 17.23
CA VAL A 549 -29.25 -17.37 17.90
C VAL A 549 -29.90 -16.27 18.74
N ILE A 550 -30.94 -15.61 18.22
CA ILE A 550 -31.70 -14.60 18.98
C ILE A 550 -32.35 -15.24 20.21
N GLU A 551 -33.03 -16.36 20.04
CA GLU A 551 -33.63 -17.10 21.16
C GLU A 551 -32.58 -17.48 22.21
N HIS A 552 -31.42 -17.99 21.77
CA HIS A 552 -30.33 -18.35 22.68
C HIS A 552 -29.83 -17.12 23.45
N LEU A 553 -29.59 -16.01 22.77
CA LEU A 553 -29.13 -14.76 23.39
C LEU A 553 -30.19 -14.19 24.35
N SER A 554 -31.47 -14.26 24.03
CA SER A 554 -32.56 -13.78 24.90
C SER A 554 -32.72 -14.60 26.17
N ARG A 555 -32.27 -15.86 26.18
CA ARG A 555 -32.27 -16.73 27.38
C ARG A 555 -31.03 -16.53 28.24
N ARG A 556 -29.96 -15.96 27.69
CA ARG A 556 -28.66 -15.74 28.36
C ARG A 556 -28.71 -14.57 29.34
N ASP A 557 -29.87 -14.29 29.93
CA ASP A 557 -30.07 -13.18 30.85
C ASP A 557 -28.97 -13.20 31.91
N ARG A 558 -28.13 -12.15 31.90
CA ARG A 558 -26.77 -12.20 32.47
C ARG A 558 -26.74 -12.36 33.99
N TYR A 559 -27.89 -12.19 34.62
CA TYR A 559 -28.06 -12.30 36.05
C TYR A 559 -29.39 -12.99 36.31
N ASP A 560 -29.35 -14.21 36.84
CA ASP A 560 -30.50 -14.68 37.58
C ASP A 560 -30.76 -13.73 38.76
N GLU A 561 -31.97 -13.73 39.30
CA GLU A 561 -32.31 -12.83 40.43
C GLU A 561 -31.34 -12.99 41.61
N ASP A 562 -30.73 -14.18 41.75
CA ASP A 562 -29.75 -14.50 42.78
C ASP A 562 -28.43 -13.74 42.55
N HIS A 563 -27.90 -13.70 41.32
CA HIS A 563 -26.68 -12.96 40.99
C HIS A 563 -26.87 -11.45 41.12
N ALA A 564 -28.04 -10.93 40.71
CA ALA A 564 -28.41 -9.53 40.93
C ALA A 564 -28.51 -9.21 42.42
N THR A 565 -29.00 -10.17 43.22
CA THR A 565 -29.10 -10.04 44.67
C THR A 565 -27.74 -10.07 45.35
N GLU A 566 -26.83 -10.97 44.95
CA GLU A 566 -25.46 -11.05 45.49
C GLU A 566 -24.62 -9.83 45.10
N ALA A 567 -24.68 -9.38 43.84
CA ALA A 567 -24.02 -8.15 43.41
C ALA A 567 -24.49 -6.94 44.25
N ARG A 568 -25.80 -6.86 44.50
CA ARG A 568 -26.38 -5.81 45.36
C ARG A 568 -25.89 -5.91 46.81
N LYS A 569 -25.70 -7.12 47.36
CA LYS A 569 -25.10 -7.32 48.69
C LYS A 569 -23.64 -6.84 48.75
N MET A 570 -22.91 -6.88 47.64
CA MET A 570 -21.55 -6.35 47.52
C MET A 570 -21.51 -4.83 47.23
N GLY A 571 -22.66 -4.16 47.16
CA GLY A 571 -22.76 -2.74 46.83
C GLY A 571 -22.62 -2.42 45.33
N ILE A 572 -22.69 -3.44 44.47
CA ILE A 572 -22.67 -3.31 43.01
C ILE A 572 -24.11 -3.28 42.52
N PHE A 573 -24.50 -2.16 41.91
CA PHE A 573 -25.82 -2.01 41.30
C PHE A 573 -25.69 -2.33 39.81
N LEU A 574 -26.18 -3.51 39.43
CA LEU A 574 -26.25 -3.91 38.03
C LEU A 574 -27.45 -3.20 37.41
N GLU A 575 -27.20 -2.32 36.44
CA GLU A 575 -28.26 -1.79 35.58
C GLU A 575 -28.76 -2.94 34.70
N ALA A 576 -30.09 -3.08 34.59
CA ALA A 576 -30.68 -4.01 33.62
C ALA A 576 -30.27 -3.52 32.23
N GLU A 577 -29.25 -4.16 31.67
CA GLU A 577 -28.81 -3.90 30.32
C GLU A 577 -29.98 -4.31 29.42
N GLU A 578 -30.68 -3.34 28.81
CA GLU A 578 -31.73 -3.65 27.83
C GLU A 578 -31.15 -4.65 26.85
N PHE A 579 -31.88 -5.75 26.60
CA PHE A 579 -31.46 -6.79 25.67
C PHE A 579 -31.23 -6.18 24.29
N CYS A 580 -30.00 -5.76 24.04
CA CYS A 580 -29.57 -5.26 22.76
C CYS A 580 -29.09 -6.47 21.99
N ILE A 581 -29.86 -6.87 20.97
CA ILE A 581 -29.39 -7.83 19.97
C ILE A 581 -28.01 -7.36 19.54
N PRO A 582 -26.93 -8.16 19.76
CA PRO A 582 -25.59 -7.74 19.43
C PRO A 582 -25.58 -7.22 18.00
N GLU A 583 -24.98 -6.05 17.78
CA GLU A 583 -24.99 -5.41 16.45
C GLU A 583 -24.49 -6.38 15.36
N ARG A 584 -23.64 -7.33 15.74
CA ARG A 584 -23.11 -8.38 14.86
C ARG A 584 -24.17 -9.35 14.33
N VAL A 585 -25.27 -9.59 15.05
CA VAL A 585 -26.39 -10.47 14.64
C VAL A 585 -27.39 -9.70 13.77
N SER A 586 -27.70 -8.46 14.15
CA SER A 586 -28.65 -7.62 13.40
C SER A 586 -28.13 -7.23 12.00
N LEU A 587 -26.81 -7.14 11.83
CA LEU A 587 -26.14 -6.78 10.57
C LEU A 587 -26.29 -7.78 9.43
N GLN A 588 -26.73 -9.02 9.66
CA GLN A 588 -26.52 -10.08 8.68
C GLN A 588 -27.77 -10.49 7.88
N PHE A 589 -28.98 -10.47 8.48
CA PHE A 589 -30.15 -11.11 7.83
C PHE A 589 -31.54 -10.47 8.06
N ILE A 590 -31.64 -9.26 8.62
CA ILE A 590 -32.94 -8.64 8.98
C ILE A 590 -33.85 -8.27 7.77
N SER A 591 -33.39 -8.34 6.51
CA SER A 591 -34.12 -7.69 5.40
C SER A 591 -35.52 -8.25 5.09
N ARG A 592 -35.83 -9.52 5.35
CA ARG A 592 -37.13 -10.08 4.93
C ARG A 592 -38.34 -9.56 5.71
N VAL A 593 -38.18 -9.16 6.97
CA VAL A 593 -39.34 -8.75 7.79
C VAL A 593 -39.69 -7.28 7.57
N GLN A 594 -38.71 -6.43 7.29
CA GLN A 594 -38.95 -4.99 7.06
C GLN A 594 -39.24 -4.66 5.59
N GLU A 595 -38.61 -5.31 4.60
CA GLU A 595 -38.92 -5.06 3.18
C GLU A 595 -40.35 -5.50 2.84
N LEU A 596 -40.86 -6.58 3.43
CA LEU A 596 -42.27 -6.99 3.26
C LEU A 596 -43.26 -6.09 4.03
N GLN A 597 -42.82 -5.41 5.09
CA GLN A 597 -43.65 -4.45 5.81
C GLN A 597 -43.68 -3.09 5.08
N ASP A 598 -42.56 -2.63 4.53
CA ASP A 598 -42.47 -1.38 3.78
C ASP A 598 -43.13 -1.50 2.39
N ASP A 599 -42.98 -2.61 1.66
CA ASP A 599 -43.70 -2.83 0.39
C ASP A 599 -45.22 -3.01 0.60
N SER A 600 -45.64 -3.59 1.73
CA SER A 600 -47.07 -3.69 2.08
C SER A 600 -47.69 -2.35 2.52
N MET A 601 -46.86 -1.36 2.86
CA MET A 601 -47.29 -0.01 3.25
C MET A 601 -47.20 1.00 2.09
N SER A 602 -46.49 0.68 1.01
CA SER A 602 -46.38 1.57 -0.16
C SER A 602 -47.46 1.37 -1.24
N ASP A 603 -48.12 0.21 -1.30
CA ASP A 603 -49.10 -0.08 -2.36
C ASP A 603 -50.52 0.49 -2.10
N ASP A 604 -50.82 0.98 -0.89
CA ASP A 604 -52.15 1.51 -0.54
C ASP A 604 -52.26 3.05 -0.58
N SER A 605 -51.24 3.77 -1.09
CA SER A 605 -51.23 5.25 -1.10
C SER A 605 -51.12 5.93 -2.48
N MET A 606 -51.10 5.18 -3.59
CA MET A 606 -50.98 5.74 -4.95
C MET A 606 -52.16 5.42 -5.88
N SER A 607 -53.36 5.17 -5.34
CA SER A 607 -54.60 5.16 -6.14
C SER A 607 -55.64 6.13 -5.58
N GLY A 608 -55.51 7.41 -5.92
CA GLY A 608 -56.55 8.41 -5.64
C GLY A 608 -56.22 9.82 -6.13
N GLU A 609 -56.84 10.21 -7.25
CA GLU A 609 -57.19 11.60 -7.65
C GLU A 609 -56.03 12.56 -8.02
N LEU A 610 -56.02 13.37 -9.09
CA LEU A 610 -56.99 13.89 -10.08
C LEU A 610 -56.23 14.08 -11.43
N ARG A 611 -56.80 13.88 -12.63
CA ARG A 611 -57.85 14.61 -13.36
C ARG A 611 -57.59 16.10 -13.61
#